data_AF-A0A0K6H1V9-F1
#
_entry.id   AF-A0A0K6H1V9-F1
#
_cell.length_a   1.000
_cell.length_b   1.000
_cell.length_c   1.000
_cell.angle_alpha   90.00
_cell.angle_beta   90.00
_cell.angle_gamma   90.00
#
_symmetry.space_group_name_H-M   'P 1'
#
loop_
_entity.id
_entity.type
_entity.pdbx_description
1 polymer ?
#
loop_
_entity_poly.entity_id
_entity_poly.type
_entity_poly.pdbx_seq_one_letter_code
_entity_poly.pdbx_strand_id
1 'polypeptide(L)' 'MTEPDDVFDPEPEAPLPPEDGMCCGSGCEPCVWDTYNLELARYRERLAQWQAREAARATEGH' A
#
# COMPACT_ATOMS: atom_id res chain seq x y z
N MET A 1 -10.51 29.84 -14.49
CA MET A 1 -11.00 28.68 -13.72
C MET A 1 -9.99 27.56 -13.90
N THR A 2 -8.87 27.65 -13.20
CA THR A 2 -7.84 26.61 -13.18
C THR A 2 -7.23 26.68 -11.79
N GLU A 3 -7.88 26.02 -10.85
CA GLU A 3 -7.16 25.53 -9.68
C GLU A 3 -6.75 24.11 -10.07
N PRO A 4 -5.44 23.82 -10.16
CA PRO A 4 -5.01 22.45 -10.36
C PRO A 4 -5.55 21.70 -9.16
N ASP A 5 -6.51 20.81 -9.42
CA ASP A 5 -6.97 19.78 -8.53
C ASP A 5 -5.72 19.19 -7.89
N ASP A 6 -5.50 19.62 -6.65
CA ASP A 6 -4.37 19.28 -5.80
C ASP A 6 -4.31 17.77 -5.84
N VAL A 7 -3.39 17.23 -6.63
CA VAL A 7 -3.44 15.84 -7.10
C VAL A 7 -3.54 14.97 -5.87
N PHE A 8 -4.76 14.53 -5.53
CA PHE A 8 -5.05 13.90 -4.25
C PHE A 8 -4.47 12.50 -4.34
N ASP A 9 -3.21 12.39 -3.93
CA ASP A 9 -2.41 11.17 -3.93
C ASP A 9 -2.28 10.75 -2.47
N PRO A 10 -3.33 10.15 -1.88
CA PRO A 10 -3.29 9.75 -0.49
C PRO A 10 -2.24 8.66 -0.28
N GLU A 11 -1.66 8.62 0.93
CA GLU A 11 -0.74 7.55 1.30
C GLU A 11 -1.44 6.20 1.10
N PRO A 12 -0.82 5.22 0.41
CA PRO A 12 -1.41 3.91 0.31
C PRO A 12 -1.61 3.33 1.70
N GLU A 13 -2.67 2.54 1.90
CA GLU A 13 -2.92 1.86 3.16
C GLU A 13 -2.30 0.46 3.16
N ALA A 14 -1.64 0.11 4.27
CA ALA A 14 -1.06 -1.21 4.44
C ALA A 14 -2.16 -2.27 4.62
N PRO A 15 -2.01 -3.47 4.02
CA PRO A 15 -2.94 -4.55 4.27
C PRO A 15 -2.90 -4.93 5.76
N LEU A 16 -4.07 -5.25 6.34
CA LEU A 16 -4.14 -5.78 7.70
C LEU A 16 -3.65 -7.23 7.71
N PRO A 17 -2.83 -7.62 8.72
CA PRO A 17 -2.40 -9.00 8.86
C PRO A 17 -3.61 -9.90 9.13
N PRO A 18 -3.67 -11.09 8.51
CA PRO A 18 -4.73 -12.06 8.82
C PRO A 18 -4.62 -12.52 10.27
N GLU A 19 -5.76 -12.85 10.88
CA GLU A 19 -5.79 -13.45 12.21
C GLU A 19 -5.18 -14.87 12.19
N ASP A 20 -4.55 -15.28 13.29
CA ASP A 20 -3.85 -16.56 13.39
C ASP A 20 -4.76 -17.77 13.08
N GLY A 21 -6.05 -17.66 13.40
CA GLY A 21 -7.07 -18.68 13.11
C GLY A 21 -7.57 -18.73 11.66
N MET A 22 -7.20 -17.77 10.80
CA MET A 22 -7.56 -17.78 9.37
C MET A 22 -6.69 -18.75 8.57
N CYS A 23 -5.50 -19.10 9.08
CA CYS A 23 -4.65 -20.11 8.47
C CYS A 23 -5.04 -21.49 9.01
N CYS A 24 -5.62 -22.34 8.16
CA CYS A 24 -5.97 -23.72 8.51
C CYS A 24 -4.74 -24.59 8.86
N GLY A 25 -3.50 -24.13 8.58
CA GLY A 25 -2.25 -24.76 9.01
C GLY A 25 -1.93 -26.12 8.36
N SER A 26 -2.85 -26.68 7.57
CA SER A 26 -2.73 -28.01 6.93
C SER A 26 -2.87 -27.99 5.40
N GLY A 27 -2.71 -26.84 4.75
CA GLY A 27 -2.66 -26.76 3.27
C GLY A 27 -3.97 -26.38 2.59
N CYS A 28 -4.84 -25.60 3.24
CA CYS A 28 -5.92 -24.94 2.50
C CYS A 28 -5.31 -23.89 1.56
N GLU A 29 -5.49 -24.10 0.25
CA GLU A 29 -5.11 -23.14 -0.78
C GLU A 29 -6.32 -22.27 -1.16
N PRO A 30 -6.15 -20.92 -1.22
CA PRO A 30 -4.90 -20.18 -1.02
C PRO A 30 -4.60 -19.89 0.47
N CYS A 31 -3.33 -20.03 0.85
CA CYS A 31 -2.83 -19.62 2.16
C CYS A 31 -3.05 -18.11 2.36
N VAL A 32 -3.71 -17.72 3.46
CA VAL A 32 -4.00 -16.31 3.76
C VAL A 32 -2.74 -15.46 3.90
N TRP A 33 -1.63 -16.09 4.35
CA TRP A 33 -0.33 -15.44 4.44
C TRP A 33 0.29 -15.17 3.07
N ASP A 34 0.11 -16.07 2.09
CA ASP A 34 0.60 -15.83 0.73
C ASP A 34 -0.11 -14.64 0.08
N THR A 35 -1.45 -14.59 0.21
CA THR A 35 -2.24 -13.44 -0.25
C THR A 35 -1.81 -12.16 0.44
N TYR A 36 -1.66 -12.19 1.78
CA TYR A 36 -1.19 -11.04 2.54
C TYR A 36 0.20 -10.57 2.09
N ASN A 37 1.14 -11.48 1.91
CA ASN A 37 2.50 -11.15 1.48
C ASN A 37 2.51 -10.53 0.07
N LEU A 38 1.68 -11.03 -0.86
CA LEU A 38 1.54 -10.47 -2.19
C LEU A 38 1.00 -9.03 -2.15
N GLU A 39 -0.06 -8.81 -1.38
CA GLU A 39 -0.64 -7.48 -1.19
C GLU A 39 0.33 -6.53 -0.48
N LEU A 40 1.09 -7.04 0.50
CA LEU A 40 2.12 -6.29 1.21
C LEU A 40 3.27 -5.88 0.28
N ALA A 41 3.68 -6.75 -0.65
CA ALA A 41 4.68 -6.43 -1.66
C ALA A 41 4.19 -5.29 -2.58
N ARG A 42 2.95 -5.38 -3.08
CA ARG A 42 2.31 -4.32 -3.88
C ARG A 42 2.16 -3.02 -3.11
N TYR A 43 1.83 -3.11 -1.83
CA TYR A 43 1.75 -1.96 -0.93
C TYR A 43 3.10 -1.25 -0.82
N ARG A 44 4.18 -2.00 -0.54
CA ARG A 44 5.53 -1.44 -0.43
C ARG A 44 5.98 -0.73 -1.71
N GLU A 45 5.68 -1.29 -2.87
CA GLU A 45 5.99 -0.66 -4.16
C GLU A 45 5.22 0.66 -4.35
N ARG A 46 3.91 0.65 -4.08
CA ARG A 46 3.07 1.86 -4.13
C ARG A 46 3.55 2.92 -3.15
N LEU A 47 3.90 2.52 -1.92
CA LEU A 47 4.40 3.41 -0.88
C LEU A 47 5.72 4.06 -1.29
N ALA A 48 6.66 3.31 -1.87
CA ALA A 48 7.92 3.85 -2.36
C ALA A 48 7.70 4.91 -3.46
N GLN A 49 6.78 4.64 -4.39
CA GLN A 49 6.43 5.60 -5.44
C GLN A 49 5.75 6.85 -4.87
N TRP A 50 4.83 6.67 -3.92
CA TRP A 50 4.16 7.76 -3.22
C TRP A 50 5.17 8.64 -2.47
N GLN A 51 6.08 8.05 -1.69
CA GLN A 51 7.13 8.78 -0.97
C GLN A 51 8.02 9.59 -1.90
N ALA A 52 8.34 9.06 -3.09
CA ALA A 52 9.13 9.81 -4.08
C ALA A 52 8.37 11.04 -4.62
N ARG A 53 7.05 10.92 -4.85
CA ARG A 53 6.20 12.03 -5.28
C ARG A 53 6.01 13.06 -4.17
N GLU A 54 5.77 12.61 -2.94
CA GLU A 54 5.64 13.49 -1.78
C GLU A 54 6.93 14.23 -1.48
N ALA A 55 8.09 13.57 -1.59
CA ALA A 55 9.37 14.24 -1.46
C ALA A 55 9.55 15.35 -2.50
N ALA A 56 9.17 15.09 -3.76
CA ALA A 56 9.20 16.11 -4.82
C ALA A 56 8.24 17.27 -4.51
N ARG A 57 6.98 16.99 -4.13
CA ARG A 57 6.01 18.01 -3.73
C ARG A 57 6.48 18.85 -2.53
N ALA A 58 7.04 18.20 -1.51
CA ALA A 58 7.57 18.87 -0.34
C ALA A 58 8.72 19.82 -0.69
N THR A 59 9.51 19.50 -1.71
CA THR A 59 10.57 20.39 -2.22
C THR A 59 10.07 21.49 -3.14
N GLU A 60 8.97 21.27 -3.89
CA GLU A 60 8.41 22.22 -4.85
C GLU A 60 7.39 23.20 -4.21
N GLY A 61 6.89 22.88 -3.02
CA GLY A 61 5.92 23.68 -2.26
C GLY A 61 6.50 24.73 -1.31
N HIS A 62 7.80 25.05 -1.38
CA HIS A 62 8.46 26.11 -0.60
C HIS A 62 8.95 27.24 -1.50
#